data_AF-A0A524I9K5-F1
#
_entry.id   AF-A0A524I9K5-F1
#
_cell.length_a   1.000
_cell.length_b   1.000
_cell.length_c   1.000
_cell.angle_alpha   90.00
_cell.angle_beta   90.00
_cell.angle_gamma   90.00
#
_symmetry.space_group_name_H-M   'P 1'
#
loop_
_entity.id
_entity.type
_entity.pdbx_description
1 polymer ?
#
loop_
_entity_poly.entity_id
_entity_poly.type
_entity_poly.pdbx_seq_one_letter_code
_entity_poly.pdbx_strand_id
1 'polypeptide(L)'
;REGLAAIEVKAEVVAPDVRDKDMEGYIRDRVELTLEKKGDVAVLVARIRDNGRLFHFGESARIDLTVMVPKTMALDIEDGSGEMVVEDLAAAVRIEDGSGAIRVVRVAGNVRIDDGSGEVVVERVEGNLEIDDGSGGVEVSDVTGDVSIDDGSGEIRVRRVGGTVTVDDGSGGIDIADVEKDVRLINTGSGSVRISGEKGRVIRSR
;
A
#
# COMPACT_ATOMS: atom_id res chain seq x y z
N ARG A 1 -3.16 10.84 22.76
CA ARG A 1 -4.38 11.37 22.10
C ARG A 1 -5.45 10.28 22.15
N GLU A 2 -6.61 10.58 22.74
CA GLU A 2 -7.78 9.70 22.65
C GLU A 2 -8.06 9.45 21.16
N GLY A 3 -8.38 8.20 20.80
CA GLY A 3 -8.63 7.84 19.41
C GLY A 3 -9.91 8.48 18.89
N LEU A 4 -10.02 8.61 17.57
CA LEU A 4 -11.27 8.99 16.94
C LEU A 4 -12.38 7.99 17.30
N ALA A 5 -13.59 8.51 17.52
CA ALA A 5 -14.78 7.71 17.81
C ALA A 5 -15.66 7.47 16.57
N ALA A 6 -15.36 8.12 15.45
CA ALA A 6 -16.12 8.08 14.22
C ALA A 6 -15.18 8.13 13.00
N ILE A 7 -15.73 7.78 11.85
CA ILE A 7 -15.07 7.94 10.56
C ILE A 7 -15.37 9.34 10.03
N GLU A 8 -14.35 10.06 9.61
CA GLU A 8 -14.49 11.35 8.93
C GLU A 8 -13.91 11.24 7.52
N VAL A 9 -14.65 11.72 6.53
CA VAL A 9 -14.23 11.69 5.12
C VAL A 9 -14.23 13.11 4.58
N LYS A 10 -13.11 13.52 3.98
CA LYS A 10 -13.01 14.73 3.16
C LYS A 10 -12.61 14.31 1.77
N ALA A 11 -13.28 14.86 0.78
CA ALA A 11 -13.01 14.61 -0.63
C ALA A 11 -12.95 15.95 -1.36
N GLU A 12 -11.94 16.11 -2.21
CA GLU A 12 -11.81 17.21 -3.16
C GLU A 12 -11.86 16.63 -4.57
N VAL A 13 -12.84 17.06 -5.36
CA VAL A 13 -12.97 16.63 -6.76
C VAL A 13 -12.23 17.65 -7.63
N VAL A 14 -11.21 17.17 -8.32
CA VAL A 14 -10.42 17.98 -9.26
C VAL A 14 -10.74 17.49 -10.67
N ALA A 15 -11.31 18.36 -11.50
CA ALA A 15 -11.59 18.05 -12.90
C ALA A 15 -11.18 19.23 -13.79
N PRO A 16 -9.90 19.30 -14.21
CA PRO A 16 -9.34 20.45 -14.94
C PRO A 16 -10.06 20.77 -16.26
N ASP A 17 -10.64 19.74 -16.88
CA ASP A 17 -11.34 19.83 -18.15
C ASP A 17 -12.83 20.24 -17.99
N VAL A 18 -13.29 20.46 -16.75
CA VAL A 18 -14.66 20.86 -16.41
C VAL A 18 -14.66 22.33 -15.98
N ARG A 19 -15.49 23.14 -16.65
CA ARG A 19 -15.65 24.56 -16.28
C ARG A 19 -16.36 24.66 -14.92
N ASP A 20 -15.97 25.63 -14.09
CA ASP A 20 -16.54 25.85 -12.75
C ASP A 20 -18.08 25.80 -12.71
N LYS A 21 -18.74 26.47 -13.66
CA LYS A 21 -20.21 26.51 -13.75
C LYS A 21 -20.88 25.15 -14.01
N ASP A 22 -20.13 24.18 -14.53
CA ASP A 22 -20.60 22.83 -14.85
C ASP A 22 -20.17 21.81 -13.77
N MET A 23 -19.35 22.23 -12.78
CA MET A 23 -18.77 21.35 -11.77
C MET A 23 -19.82 20.67 -10.89
N GLU A 24 -20.86 21.39 -10.47
CA GLU A 24 -21.95 20.79 -9.67
C GLU A 24 -22.66 19.67 -10.44
N GLY A 25 -22.88 19.86 -11.74
CA GLY A 25 -23.46 18.84 -12.61
C GLY A 25 -22.52 17.66 -12.80
N TYR A 26 -21.23 17.94 -13.01
CA TYR A 26 -20.21 16.91 -13.11
C TYR A 26 -20.15 16.03 -11.86
N ILE A 27 -20.05 16.65 -10.66
CA ILE A 27 -20.03 15.91 -9.39
C ILE A 27 -21.29 15.05 -9.26
N ARG A 28 -22.48 15.64 -9.45
CA ARG A 28 -23.75 14.92 -9.32
C ARG A 28 -23.84 13.71 -10.27
N ASP A 29 -23.39 13.86 -11.51
CA ASP A 29 -23.63 12.88 -12.56
C ASP A 29 -22.49 11.86 -12.70
N ARG A 30 -21.27 12.20 -12.26
CA ARG A 30 -20.04 11.43 -12.50
C ARG A 30 -19.37 10.92 -11.23
N VAL A 31 -19.46 11.65 -10.12
CA VAL A 31 -18.78 11.27 -8.89
C VAL A 31 -19.70 10.42 -8.02
N GLU A 32 -19.21 9.25 -7.66
CA GLU A 32 -19.81 8.40 -6.65
C GLU A 32 -18.96 8.48 -5.39
N LEU A 33 -19.47 9.16 -4.37
CA LEU A 33 -18.89 9.25 -3.04
C LEU A 33 -19.92 8.81 -2.01
N THR A 34 -19.76 7.62 -1.44
CA THR A 34 -20.71 7.04 -0.48
C THR A 34 -19.98 6.46 0.72
N LEU A 35 -20.55 6.61 1.91
CA LEU A 35 -20.10 5.95 3.13
C LEU A 35 -21.28 5.23 3.75
N GLU A 36 -21.31 3.90 3.63
CA GLU A 36 -22.44 3.08 4.08
C GLU A 36 -22.01 2.13 5.20
N LYS A 37 -22.86 1.99 6.22
CA LYS A 37 -22.67 0.97 7.26
C LYS A 37 -23.32 -0.34 6.84
N LYS A 38 -22.54 -1.42 6.80
CA LYS A 38 -22.99 -2.79 6.57
C LYS A 38 -22.59 -3.67 7.75
N GLY A 39 -23.49 -3.81 8.71
CA GLY A 39 -23.20 -4.52 9.96
C GLY A 39 -22.17 -3.76 10.81
N ASP A 40 -21.03 -4.37 11.04
CA ASP A 40 -19.85 -3.81 11.73
C ASP A 40 -18.83 -3.16 10.77
N VAL A 41 -19.06 -3.28 9.46
CA VAL A 41 -18.20 -2.69 8.42
C VAL A 41 -18.74 -1.34 7.97
N ALA A 42 -17.84 -0.38 7.73
CA ALA A 42 -18.14 0.84 7.00
C ALA A 42 -17.49 0.73 5.61
N VAL A 43 -18.29 0.94 4.56
CA VAL A 43 -17.85 0.85 3.17
C VAL A 43 -17.85 2.24 2.58
N LEU A 44 -16.65 2.74 2.26
CA LEU A 44 -16.45 3.99 1.54
C LEU A 44 -16.19 3.66 0.07
N VAL A 45 -17.01 4.21 -0.82
CA VAL A 45 -16.76 4.15 -2.27
C VAL A 45 -16.51 5.57 -2.75
N ALA A 46 -15.37 5.81 -3.40
CA ALA A 46 -15.01 7.04 -4.06
C ALA A 46 -14.54 6.72 -5.49
N ARG A 47 -15.33 7.05 -6.51
CA ARG A 47 -14.94 6.82 -7.92
C ARG A 47 -15.57 7.82 -8.87
N ILE A 48 -14.89 8.05 -9.99
CA ILE A 48 -15.44 8.76 -11.14
C ILE A 48 -15.96 7.70 -12.12
N ARG A 49 -17.26 7.74 -12.42
CA ARG A 49 -17.91 6.77 -13.30
C ARG A 49 -17.42 6.96 -14.73
N ASP A 50 -17.03 5.89 -15.41
CA ASP A 50 -16.74 5.92 -16.85
C ASP A 50 -18.02 6.29 -17.64
N ASN A 51 -17.86 7.06 -18.72
CA ASN A 51 -18.91 7.41 -19.69
C ASN A 51 -19.01 6.39 -20.85
N GLY A 52 -18.19 5.33 -20.87
CA GLY A 52 -18.26 4.27 -21.88
C GLY A 52 -17.91 4.75 -23.29
N ARG A 53 -17.13 5.84 -23.40
CA ARG A 53 -16.65 6.36 -24.69
C ARG A 53 -15.32 5.70 -25.06
N LEU A 54 -15.29 5.13 -26.28
CA LEU A 54 -14.19 4.34 -26.87
C LEU A 54 -12.85 5.09 -27.08
N PHE A 55 -12.74 6.36 -26.66
CA PHE A 55 -11.55 7.20 -26.82
C PHE A 55 -11.31 8.02 -25.55
N HIS A 56 -10.34 7.60 -24.72
CA HIS A 56 -9.92 8.29 -23.51
C HIS A 56 -9.00 9.49 -23.84
N PHE A 57 -9.54 10.51 -24.48
CA PHE A 57 -8.85 11.81 -24.53
C PHE A 57 -9.22 12.63 -23.29
N GLY A 58 -8.35 12.58 -22.28
CA GLY A 58 -8.24 13.64 -21.27
C GLY A 58 -9.33 13.72 -20.21
N GLU A 59 -9.74 12.62 -19.57
CA GLU A 59 -10.31 12.76 -18.22
C GLU A 59 -9.14 12.75 -17.22
N SER A 60 -8.57 13.92 -16.96
CA SER A 60 -7.58 14.16 -15.89
C SER A 60 -8.22 14.33 -14.51
N ALA A 61 -9.49 13.93 -14.40
CA ALA A 61 -10.29 14.13 -13.21
C ALA A 61 -9.90 13.11 -12.14
N ARG A 62 -9.85 13.56 -10.89
CA ARG A 62 -9.48 12.75 -9.72
C ARG A 62 -10.26 13.16 -8.49
N ILE A 63 -10.21 12.31 -7.48
CA ILE A 63 -10.77 12.57 -6.16
C ILE A 63 -9.61 12.50 -5.16
N ASP A 64 -9.23 13.64 -4.61
CA ASP A 64 -8.24 13.69 -3.53
C ASP A 64 -8.98 13.42 -2.21
N LEU A 65 -8.66 12.30 -1.57
CA LEU A 65 -9.41 11.76 -0.43
C LEU A 65 -8.57 11.81 0.86
N THR A 66 -9.20 12.24 1.96
CA THR A 66 -8.65 12.10 3.32
C THR A 66 -9.68 11.39 4.17
N VAL A 67 -9.32 10.21 4.68
CA VAL A 67 -10.17 9.37 5.53
C VAL A 67 -9.52 9.24 6.90
N MET A 68 -10.22 9.70 7.92
CA MET A 68 -9.82 9.56 9.31
C MET A 68 -10.68 8.47 9.96
N VAL A 69 -10.05 7.46 10.56
CA VAL A 69 -10.73 6.32 11.18
C VAL A 69 -10.33 6.14 12.64
N PRO A 70 -11.15 5.46 13.46
CA PRO A 70 -10.70 4.96 14.76
C PRO A 70 -9.49 4.05 14.57
N LYS A 71 -8.38 4.33 15.25
CA LYS A 71 -7.12 3.57 15.16
C LYS A 71 -7.25 2.05 15.35
N THR A 72 -8.28 1.57 16.03
CA THR A 72 -8.53 0.13 16.24
C THR A 72 -9.35 -0.51 15.12
N MET A 73 -9.73 0.24 14.10
CA MET A 73 -10.46 -0.25 12.93
C MET A 73 -9.48 -0.85 11.94
N ALA A 74 -9.68 -2.12 11.57
CA ALA A 74 -8.92 -2.72 10.49
C ALA A 74 -9.29 -2.04 9.16
N LEU A 75 -8.34 -1.95 8.24
CA LEU A 75 -8.54 -1.37 6.93
C LEU A 75 -8.39 -2.41 5.84
N ASP A 76 -9.26 -2.32 4.85
CA ASP A 76 -9.22 -3.06 3.60
C ASP A 76 -9.43 -2.04 2.49
N ILE A 77 -8.39 -1.80 1.70
CA ILE A 77 -8.32 -0.70 0.74
C ILE A 77 -8.06 -1.28 -0.65
N GLU A 78 -8.94 -0.96 -1.59
CA GLU A 78 -8.75 -1.21 -3.01
C GLU A 78 -8.55 0.14 -3.69
N ASP A 79 -7.39 0.37 -4.32
CA ASP A 79 -7.12 1.53 -5.16
C ASP A 79 -6.74 1.08 -6.57
N GLY A 80 -7.15 1.87 -7.55
CA GLY A 80 -6.82 1.62 -8.94
C GLY A 80 -5.56 2.36 -9.37
N SER A 81 -5.43 3.61 -8.90
CA SER A 81 -4.24 4.40 -9.16
C SER A 81 -4.13 5.64 -8.28
N GLY A 82 -2.92 5.99 -7.86
CA GLY A 82 -2.66 7.26 -7.19
C GLY A 82 -1.52 7.21 -6.19
N GLU A 83 -1.44 8.21 -5.32
CA GLU A 83 -0.58 8.11 -4.14
C GLU A 83 -1.46 7.79 -2.93
N MET A 84 -1.09 6.76 -2.18
CA MET A 84 -1.76 6.32 -0.97
C MET A 84 -0.84 6.47 0.23
N VAL A 85 -1.35 7.09 1.30
CA VAL A 85 -0.68 7.16 2.59
C VAL A 85 -1.59 6.60 3.67
N VAL A 86 -1.13 5.56 4.37
CA VAL A 86 -1.81 4.95 5.53
C VAL A 86 -0.92 5.10 6.76
N GLU A 87 -1.44 5.75 7.80
CA GLU A 87 -0.65 5.99 9.02
C GLU A 87 -1.43 5.86 10.33
N ASP A 88 -0.71 5.50 11.40
CA ASP A 88 -1.18 5.51 12.80
C ASP A 88 -2.34 4.56 13.12
N LEU A 89 -2.23 3.31 12.69
CA LEU A 89 -3.21 2.25 12.93
C LEU A 89 -2.74 1.29 14.04
N ALA A 90 -3.69 0.86 14.87
CA ALA A 90 -3.51 -0.16 15.91
C ALA A 90 -4.10 -1.53 15.50
N ALA A 91 -4.58 -1.65 14.27
CA ALA A 91 -5.22 -2.83 13.72
C ALA A 91 -4.55 -3.25 12.40
N ALA A 92 -5.02 -4.35 11.81
CA ALA A 92 -4.49 -4.86 10.55
C ALA A 92 -4.87 -3.97 9.35
N VAL A 93 -4.03 -3.97 8.33
CA VAL A 93 -4.23 -3.26 7.07
C VAL A 93 -4.02 -4.23 5.90
N ARG A 94 -5.00 -4.28 4.99
CA ARG A 94 -4.90 -4.90 3.67
C ARG A 94 -5.01 -3.80 2.61
N ILE A 95 -4.10 -3.82 1.64
CA ILE A 95 -4.10 -2.92 0.48
C ILE A 95 -3.98 -3.77 -0.78
N GLU A 96 -4.86 -3.50 -1.74
CA GLU A 96 -4.74 -3.91 -3.13
C GLU A 96 -4.66 -2.63 -3.96
N ASP A 97 -3.53 -2.41 -4.66
CA ASP A 97 -3.33 -1.26 -5.53
C ASP A 97 -3.00 -1.72 -6.96
N GLY A 98 -3.56 -1.02 -7.94
CA GLY A 98 -3.26 -1.26 -9.34
C GLY A 98 -1.96 -0.59 -9.78
N SER A 99 -1.76 0.67 -9.40
CA SER A 99 -0.53 1.39 -9.73
C SER A 99 -0.37 2.69 -8.95
N GLY A 100 0.84 2.99 -8.47
CA GLY A 100 1.07 4.25 -7.78
C GLY A 100 2.11 4.17 -6.69
N ALA A 101 2.07 5.12 -5.76
CA ALA A 101 2.98 5.11 -4.62
C ALA A 101 2.21 4.76 -3.36
N ILE A 102 2.62 3.72 -2.66
CA ILE A 102 2.05 3.30 -1.39
C ILE A 102 3.03 3.66 -0.28
N ARG A 103 2.54 4.38 0.73
CA ARG A 103 3.29 4.62 1.96
C ARG A 103 2.51 4.19 3.19
N VAL A 104 3.00 3.18 3.89
CA VAL A 104 2.41 2.67 5.14
C VAL A 104 3.33 2.95 6.32
N VAL A 105 2.86 3.65 7.36
CA VAL A 105 3.70 4.10 8.47
C VAL A 105 3.02 3.91 9.83
N ARG A 106 3.75 3.33 10.81
CA ARG A 106 3.26 3.17 12.20
C ARG A 106 1.96 2.35 12.28
N VAL A 107 2.06 1.06 11.97
CA VAL A 107 0.95 0.09 12.08
C VAL A 107 1.27 -0.97 13.13
N ALA A 108 0.43 -1.08 14.16
CA ALA A 108 0.64 -2.09 15.21
C ALA A 108 0.19 -3.49 14.79
N GLY A 109 -0.76 -3.59 13.86
CA GLY A 109 -1.26 -4.85 13.33
C GLY A 109 -0.39 -5.43 12.22
N ASN A 110 -0.87 -6.52 11.63
CA ASN A 110 -0.27 -7.07 10.41
C ASN A 110 -0.61 -6.19 9.20
N VAL A 111 0.31 -6.12 8.25
CA VAL A 111 0.13 -5.42 6.98
C VAL A 111 0.27 -6.41 5.84
N ARG A 112 -0.69 -6.39 4.90
CA ARG A 112 -0.59 -7.08 3.63
C ARG A 112 -0.80 -6.09 2.49
N ILE A 113 0.11 -6.08 1.53
CA ILE A 113 0.05 -5.22 0.33
C ILE A 113 0.14 -6.14 -0.89
N ASP A 114 -0.73 -5.89 -1.86
CA ASP A 114 -0.73 -6.46 -3.21
C ASP A 114 -0.70 -5.26 -4.15
N ASP A 115 0.44 -4.99 -4.79
CA ASP A 115 0.65 -3.86 -5.68
C ASP A 115 0.96 -4.34 -7.10
N GLY A 116 0.26 -3.77 -8.08
CA GLY A 116 0.54 -4.03 -9.48
C GLY A 116 1.81 -3.34 -9.96
N SER A 117 2.00 -2.06 -9.59
CA SER A 117 3.22 -1.33 -9.95
C SER A 117 3.42 -0.01 -9.21
N GLY A 118 4.66 0.24 -8.81
CA GLY A 118 5.11 1.54 -8.35
C GLY A 118 6.00 1.45 -7.13
N GLU A 119 5.97 2.44 -6.25
CA GLU A 119 6.89 2.49 -5.10
C GLU A 119 6.13 2.16 -3.81
N VAL A 120 6.53 1.09 -3.14
CA VAL A 120 5.98 0.64 -1.87
C VAL A 120 6.97 0.94 -0.75
N VAL A 121 6.59 1.85 0.14
CA VAL A 121 7.38 2.24 1.31
C VAL A 121 6.63 1.87 2.59
N VAL A 122 7.20 0.95 3.39
CA VAL A 122 6.61 0.50 4.66
C VAL A 122 7.57 0.76 5.82
N GLU A 123 7.11 1.51 6.82
CA GLU A 123 7.91 1.93 7.97
C GLU A 123 7.19 1.64 9.31
N ARG A 124 7.88 1.03 10.27
CA ARG A 124 7.40 0.84 11.65
C ARG A 124 6.13 0.00 11.75
N VAL A 125 6.25 -1.29 11.43
CA VAL A 125 5.18 -2.28 11.60
C VAL A 125 5.47 -3.16 12.81
N GLU A 126 4.56 -3.23 13.78
CA GLU A 126 4.75 -4.10 14.97
C GLU A 126 4.32 -5.55 14.70
N GLY A 127 3.40 -5.77 13.77
CA GLY A 127 2.98 -7.09 13.32
C GLY A 127 3.90 -7.70 12.24
N ASN A 128 3.35 -8.67 11.52
CA ASN A 128 3.99 -9.24 10.33
C ASN A 128 3.67 -8.38 9.10
N LEU A 129 4.58 -8.41 8.12
CA LEU A 129 4.44 -7.73 6.84
C LEU A 129 4.51 -8.75 5.69
N GLU A 130 3.55 -8.67 4.79
CA GLU A 130 3.53 -9.42 3.53
C GLU A 130 3.32 -8.45 2.37
N ILE A 131 4.18 -8.53 1.36
CA ILE A 131 4.12 -7.71 0.15
C ILE A 131 4.18 -8.67 -1.05
N ASP A 132 3.24 -8.48 -1.98
CA ASP A 132 3.24 -9.04 -3.32
C ASP A 132 3.30 -7.82 -4.26
N ASP A 133 4.42 -7.63 -4.96
CA ASP A 133 4.63 -6.50 -5.89
C ASP A 133 4.89 -7.02 -7.30
N GLY A 134 4.15 -6.49 -8.27
CA GLY A 134 4.37 -6.80 -9.67
C GLY A 134 5.62 -6.13 -10.24
N SER A 135 5.83 -4.85 -9.94
CA SER A 135 7.01 -4.12 -10.39
C SER A 135 7.21 -2.78 -9.70
N GLY A 136 8.45 -2.50 -9.30
CA GLY A 136 8.86 -1.20 -8.82
C GLY A 136 9.80 -1.29 -7.62
N GLY A 137 9.73 -0.32 -6.71
CA GLY A 137 10.63 -0.24 -5.58
C GLY A 137 9.96 -0.65 -4.29
N VAL A 138 10.53 -1.60 -3.56
CA VAL A 138 10.05 -2.00 -2.24
C VAL A 138 11.06 -1.56 -1.18
N GLU A 139 10.69 -0.58 -0.35
CA GLU A 139 11.47 -0.17 0.81
C GLU A 139 10.74 -0.48 2.11
N VAL A 140 11.33 -1.38 2.91
CA VAL A 140 10.79 -1.81 4.21
C VAL A 140 11.77 -1.45 5.32
N SER A 141 11.28 -0.82 6.38
CA SER A 141 12.08 -0.58 7.57
C SER A 141 11.33 -0.69 8.90
N ASP A 142 12.03 -1.11 9.94
CA ASP A 142 11.53 -1.20 11.33
C ASP A 142 10.30 -2.13 11.46
N VAL A 143 10.44 -3.39 11.09
CA VAL A 143 9.38 -4.39 11.27
C VAL A 143 9.70 -5.28 12.47
N THR A 144 8.78 -5.41 13.43
CA THR A 144 9.01 -6.25 14.62
C THR A 144 8.76 -7.74 14.32
N GLY A 145 7.73 -8.04 13.52
CA GLY A 145 7.38 -9.38 13.10
C GLY A 145 8.22 -9.90 11.93
N ASP A 146 7.69 -10.94 11.28
CA ASP A 146 8.30 -11.53 10.09
C ASP A 146 7.92 -10.71 8.83
N VAL A 147 8.81 -10.70 7.84
CA VAL A 147 8.63 -10.04 6.54
C VAL A 147 8.66 -11.09 5.44
N SER A 148 7.66 -11.08 4.57
CA SER A 148 7.61 -11.88 3.33
C SER A 148 7.40 -10.94 2.15
N ILE A 149 8.27 -11.03 1.14
CA ILE A 149 8.18 -10.24 -0.09
C ILE A 149 8.22 -11.20 -1.28
N ASP A 150 7.20 -11.13 -2.13
CA ASP A 150 7.21 -11.67 -3.49
C ASP A 150 7.24 -10.45 -4.43
N ASP A 151 8.29 -10.35 -5.25
CA ASP A 151 8.48 -9.24 -6.19
C ASP A 151 8.75 -9.78 -7.59
N GLY A 152 8.00 -9.27 -8.57
CA GLY A 152 8.24 -9.55 -9.97
C GLY A 152 9.50 -8.87 -10.48
N SER A 153 9.70 -7.58 -10.17
CA SER A 153 10.90 -6.85 -10.57
C SER A 153 11.11 -5.52 -9.86
N GLY A 154 12.37 -5.26 -9.50
CA GLY A 154 12.85 -3.92 -9.18
C GLY A 154 13.86 -3.89 -8.05
N GLU A 155 13.78 -2.92 -7.14
CA GLU A 155 14.75 -2.83 -6.04
C GLU A 155 14.08 -3.09 -4.69
N ILE A 156 14.53 -4.13 -4.01
CA ILE A 156 14.09 -4.49 -2.67
C ILE A 156 15.13 -4.03 -1.66
N ARG A 157 14.71 -3.17 -0.73
CA ARG A 157 15.51 -2.72 0.41
C ARG A 157 14.78 -3.05 1.70
N VAL A 158 15.36 -3.90 2.54
CA VAL A 158 14.78 -4.28 3.84
C VAL A 158 15.77 -3.96 4.95
N ARG A 159 15.35 -3.21 5.97
CA ARG A 159 16.20 -2.84 7.11
C ARG A 159 15.51 -3.04 8.46
N ARG A 160 16.27 -3.49 9.46
CA ARG A 160 15.83 -3.54 10.87
C ARG A 160 14.56 -4.38 11.05
N VAL A 161 14.71 -5.70 10.94
CA VAL A 161 13.61 -6.67 11.07
C VAL A 161 13.82 -7.55 12.30
N GLY A 162 12.83 -7.60 13.20
CA GLY A 162 12.84 -8.42 14.42
C GLY A 162 12.53 -9.90 14.16
N GLY A 163 11.85 -10.20 13.06
CA GLY A 163 11.51 -11.55 12.62
C GLY A 163 12.44 -12.13 11.57
N THR A 164 11.94 -13.14 10.87
CA THR A 164 12.57 -13.70 9.66
C THR A 164 12.16 -12.89 8.45
N VAL A 165 13.11 -12.66 7.55
CA VAL A 165 12.87 -12.11 6.21
C VAL A 165 12.85 -13.25 5.20
N THR A 166 11.80 -13.35 4.40
CA THR A 166 11.70 -14.25 3.24
C THR A 166 11.48 -13.41 1.98
N VAL A 167 12.30 -13.62 0.95
CA VAL A 167 12.19 -12.91 -0.32
C VAL A 167 12.16 -13.91 -1.46
N ASP A 168 11.20 -13.74 -2.36
CA ASP A 168 11.14 -14.32 -3.69
C ASP A 168 11.17 -13.16 -4.69
N ASP A 169 12.25 -13.03 -5.46
CA ASP A 169 12.42 -11.95 -6.45
C ASP A 169 12.65 -12.55 -7.84
N GLY A 170 11.81 -12.13 -8.78
CA GLY A 170 11.92 -12.46 -10.19
C GLY A 170 13.14 -11.80 -10.85
N SER A 171 13.37 -10.52 -10.60
CA SER A 171 14.55 -9.81 -11.07
C SER A 171 14.79 -8.46 -10.40
N GLY A 172 15.94 -8.32 -9.74
CA GLY A 172 16.41 -7.00 -9.39
C GLY A 172 17.44 -6.96 -8.27
N GLY A 173 17.57 -5.80 -7.64
CA GLY A 173 18.55 -5.59 -6.58
C GLY A 173 17.95 -5.87 -5.20
N ILE A 174 18.56 -6.79 -4.45
CA ILE A 174 18.15 -7.09 -3.06
C ILE A 174 19.22 -6.56 -2.10
N ASP A 175 18.84 -5.65 -1.20
CA ASP A 175 19.67 -5.16 -0.11
C ASP A 175 18.96 -5.34 1.24
N ILE A 176 19.43 -6.31 2.04
CA ILE A 176 18.85 -6.64 3.34
C ILE A 176 19.87 -6.33 4.44
N ALA A 177 19.45 -5.57 5.46
CA ALA A 177 20.30 -5.21 6.59
C ALA A 177 19.59 -5.36 7.94
N ASP A 178 20.36 -5.74 8.97
CA ASP A 178 19.94 -5.74 10.39
C ASP A 178 18.70 -6.62 10.66
N VAL A 179 18.86 -7.94 10.51
CA VAL A 179 17.78 -8.93 10.72
C VAL A 179 18.06 -9.78 11.97
N GLU A 180 17.11 -9.83 12.90
CA GLU A 180 17.28 -10.51 14.18
C GLU A 180 17.17 -12.04 14.09
N LYS A 181 16.53 -12.58 13.05
CA LYS A 181 16.41 -14.03 12.79
C LYS A 181 17.01 -14.43 11.43
N ASP A 182 16.49 -15.50 10.84
CA ASP A 182 16.93 -16.00 9.53
C ASP A 182 16.55 -15.05 8.38
N VAL A 183 17.36 -15.07 7.32
CA VAL A 183 17.04 -14.53 5.99
C VAL A 183 16.91 -15.68 5.01
N ARG A 184 15.79 -15.78 4.31
CA ARG A 184 15.49 -16.83 3.34
C ARG A 184 15.29 -16.21 1.96
N LEU A 185 16.06 -16.69 0.99
CA LEU A 185 15.96 -16.29 -0.40
C LEU A 185 15.45 -17.48 -1.20
N ILE A 186 14.27 -17.34 -1.80
CA ILE A 186 13.63 -18.38 -2.59
C ILE A 186 14.14 -18.30 -4.04
N ASN A 187 13.89 -17.17 -4.70
CA ASN A 187 14.54 -16.75 -5.93
C ASN A 187 15.13 -15.35 -5.74
N THR A 188 16.14 -15.00 -6.54
CA THR A 188 16.78 -13.69 -6.51
C THR A 188 17.03 -13.13 -7.91
N GLY A 189 16.38 -13.72 -8.91
CA GLY A 189 16.57 -13.41 -10.32
C GLY A 189 18.04 -13.35 -10.74
N SER A 190 18.31 -12.40 -11.64
CA SER A 190 19.65 -12.14 -12.19
C SER A 190 20.38 -10.95 -11.55
N GLY A 191 19.78 -10.29 -10.58
CA GLY A 191 20.35 -9.07 -10.00
C GLY A 191 21.27 -9.33 -8.81
N SER A 192 21.70 -8.24 -8.16
CA SER A 192 22.68 -8.32 -7.07
C SER A 192 22.02 -8.51 -5.73
N VAL A 193 22.60 -9.37 -4.90
CA VAL A 193 22.10 -9.61 -3.53
C VAL A 193 23.16 -9.21 -2.52
N ARG A 194 22.83 -8.26 -1.65
CA ARG A 194 23.62 -7.85 -0.49
C ARG A 194 22.83 -8.15 0.78
N ILE A 195 23.48 -8.84 1.72
CA ILE A 195 22.93 -9.10 3.06
C ILE A 195 23.99 -8.72 4.07
N SER A 196 23.58 -8.04 5.15
CA SER A 196 24.47 -7.69 6.26
C SER A 196 23.73 -7.56 7.59
N GLY A 197 24.43 -7.74 8.71
CA GLY A 197 23.85 -7.49 10.04
C GLY A 197 22.79 -8.49 10.49
N GLU A 198 22.67 -9.63 9.82
CA GLU A 198 21.80 -10.72 10.23
C GLU A 198 22.36 -11.49 11.44
N LYS A 199 21.49 -11.87 12.38
CA LYS A 199 21.86 -12.68 13.56
C LYS A 199 21.55 -14.16 13.38
N GLY A 200 20.59 -14.49 12.51
CA GLY A 200 20.26 -15.87 12.14
C GLY A 200 21.07 -16.39 10.97
N ARG A 201 20.53 -17.36 10.24
CA ARG A 201 21.17 -17.94 9.05
C ARG A 201 20.66 -17.29 7.78
N VAL A 202 21.55 -17.14 6.80
CA VAL A 202 21.18 -16.89 5.41
C VAL A 202 20.95 -18.24 4.73
N ILE A 203 19.74 -18.47 4.25
CA ILE A 203 19.31 -19.69 3.56
C ILE A 203 18.95 -19.31 2.13
N ARG A 204 19.56 -19.98 1.15
CA ARG A 204 19.23 -19.83 -0.26
C ARG A 204 18.66 -21.15 -0.77
N SER A 205 17.46 -21.11 -1.34
CA SER A 205 16.94 -22.23 -2.11
C SER A 205 17.85 -22.47 -3.32
N ARG A 206 18.03 -23.75 -3.69
CA ARG A 206 18.86 -24.18 -4.82
C ARG A 206 18.01 -24.36 -6.07
#